data_AF-A0A847GXA5-F1
#
_entry.id   AF-A0A847GXA5-F1
#
_cell.length_a   1.000
_cell.length_b   1.000
_cell.length_c   1.000
_cell.angle_alpha   90.00
_cell.angle_beta   90.00
_cell.angle_gamma   90.00
#
_symmetry.space_group_name_H-M   'P 1'
#
loop_
_entity.id
_entity.type
_entity.pdbx_description
1 polymer ?
#
loop_
_entity_poly.entity_id
_entity_poly.type
_entity_poly.pdbx_seq_one_letter_code
_entity_poly.pdbx_strand_id
1 'polypeptide(L)' 'MNTPRWTAAEAKVQELGAVVKSPQGFPAANPYVAIGQQAQRQMRQWAGELKLTPKTKKAARKVEPEDGDPVLRLLKAR' A
#
# COMPACT_ATOMS: atom_id res chain seq x y z
N MET A 1 2.36 -19.93 -11.69
CA MET A 1 2.09 -18.47 -11.63
C MET A 1 3.42 -17.77 -11.44
N ASN A 2 3.76 -16.78 -12.28
CA ASN A 2 4.98 -16.00 -12.10
C ASN A 2 4.82 -15.05 -10.91
N THR A 3 5.79 -15.07 -10.00
CA THR A 3 5.83 -14.18 -8.83
C THR A 3 6.04 -12.72 -9.28
N PRO A 4 5.32 -11.74 -8.72
CA PRO A 4 5.53 -10.33 -9.06
C PRO A 4 6.97 -9.88 -8.78
N ARG A 5 7.53 -9.02 -9.65
CA ARG A 5 8.92 -8.53 -9.56
C ARG A 5 9.26 -7.95 -8.18
N TRP A 6 8.35 -7.19 -7.58
CA TRP A 6 8.59 -6.56 -6.28
C TRP A 6 8.67 -7.59 -5.15
N THR A 7 7.85 -8.64 -5.18
CA THR A 7 7.88 -9.72 -4.18
C THR A 7 9.21 -10.49 -4.21
N ALA A 8 9.74 -10.75 -5.42
CA ALA A 8 11.06 -11.35 -5.56
C ALA A 8 12.18 -10.41 -5.08
N ALA A 9 12.05 -9.10 -5.32
CA ALA A 9 13.00 -8.11 -4.83
C ALA A 9 13.00 -8.01 -3.29
N GLU A 10 11.83 -8.00 -2.65
CA GLU A 10 11.72 -8.00 -1.18
C GLU A 10 12.37 -9.24 -0.56
N ALA A 11 12.21 -10.42 -1.16
CA ALA A 11 12.90 -11.63 -0.70
C ALA A 11 14.44 -11.46 -0.73
N LYS A 12 14.97 -10.79 -1.76
CA LYS A 12 16.41 -10.49 -1.85
C LYS A 12 16.87 -9.41 -0.88
N VAL A 13 16.02 -8.44 -0.55
CA VAL A 13 16.31 -7.47 0.51
C VAL A 13 16.32 -8.15 1.87
N GLN A 14 15.43 -9.10 2.12
CA GLN A 14 15.40 -9.88 3.37
C GLN A 14 16.62 -10.79 3.52
N GLU A 15 17.09 -11.40 2.42
CA GLU A 15 18.29 -12.25 2.39
C GLU A 15 19.58 -11.45 2.58
N LEU A 16 19.74 -10.32 1.87
CA LEU A 16 21.00 -9.58 1.78
C LEU A 16 21.07 -8.36 2.72
N GLY A 17 19.94 -7.94 3.28
CA GLY A 17 19.79 -6.69 4.02
C GLY A 17 19.54 -5.48 3.12
N ALA A 18 19.14 -4.36 3.73
CA ALA A 18 18.88 -3.10 3.02
C ALA A 18 20.16 -2.39 2.54
N VAL A 19 21.31 -2.73 3.11
CA VAL A 19 22.62 -2.16 2.81
C VAL A 19 23.58 -3.30 2.51
N VAL A 20 24.29 -3.22 1.38
CA VAL A 20 25.27 -4.19 0.92
C VAL A 20 26.63 -3.52 0.69
N LYS A 21 27.69 -4.30 0.65
CA LYS A 21 29.01 -3.80 0.27
C LYS A 21 29.05 -3.58 -1.24
N SER A 22 29.37 -2.36 -1.66
CA SER A 22 29.60 -2.04 -3.07
C SER A 22 30.87 -2.75 -3.58
N PRO A 23 31.02 -2.92 -4.90
CA PRO A 23 32.27 -3.42 -5.49
C PRO A 23 33.51 -2.61 -5.08
N GLN A 24 33.34 -1.31 -4.83
CA GLN A 24 34.39 -0.37 -4.39
C GLN A 24 34.67 -0.46 -2.88
N GLY A 25 33.93 -1.27 -2.14
CA GLY A 25 34.19 -1.58 -0.72
C GLY A 25 33.40 -0.75 0.29
N PHE A 26 32.64 0.24 -0.15
CA PHE A 26 31.83 1.10 0.72
C PHE A 26 30.40 0.57 0.88
N PRO A 27 29.69 0.86 1.99
CA PRO A 27 28.27 0.53 2.15
C PRO A 27 27.42 1.27 1.11
N ALA A 28 26.54 0.54 0.43
CA ALA A 28 25.60 1.07 -0.55
C ALA A 28 24.20 0.47 -0.34
N ALA A 29 23.17 1.18 -0.77
CA ALA A 29 21.82 0.64 -0.75
C ALA A 29 21.74 -0.63 -1.61
N ASN A 30 21.07 -1.66 -1.10
CA ASN A 30 20.82 -2.87 -1.87
C ASN A 30 20.01 -2.52 -3.15
N PRO A 31 20.47 -2.92 -4.35
CA PRO A 31 19.80 -2.56 -5.61
C PRO A 31 18.33 -3.00 -5.68
N TYR A 32 17.95 -4.08 -4.98
CA TYR A 32 16.57 -4.56 -4.92
C TYR A 32 15.62 -3.62 -4.17
N VAL A 33 16.14 -2.77 -3.28
CA VAL A 33 15.35 -1.76 -2.54
C VAL A 33 14.66 -0.78 -3.49
N ALA A 34 15.32 -0.42 -4.60
CA ALA A 34 14.76 0.52 -5.58
C ALA A 34 13.47 -0.02 -6.23
N ILE A 35 13.37 -1.34 -6.40
CA ILE A 35 12.19 -2.01 -6.98
C ILE A 35 10.99 -1.90 -6.05
N GLY A 36 11.18 -2.21 -4.75
CA GLY A 36 10.15 -2.06 -3.73
C GLY A 36 9.67 -0.62 -3.61
N GLN A 37 10.60 0.34 -3.60
CA GLN A 37 10.26 1.76 -3.59
C GLN A 37 9.46 2.20 -4.83
N GLN A 38 9.78 1.68 -6.02
CA GLN A 38 9.03 1.98 -7.24
C GLN A 38 7.60 1.42 -7.15
N ALA A 39 7.43 0.19 -6.69
CA ALA A 39 6.11 -0.41 -6.49
C ALA A 39 5.25 0.39 -5.50
N GLN A 40 5.86 0.85 -4.39
CA GLN A 40 5.18 1.71 -3.42
C GLN A 40 4.79 3.08 -4.01
N ARG A 41 5.62 3.67 -4.88
CA ARG A 41 5.27 4.91 -5.59
C ARG A 41 4.07 4.71 -6.50
N GLN A 42 4.05 3.62 -7.27
CA GLN A 42 2.93 3.27 -8.14
C GLN A 42 1.63 3.07 -7.34
N MET A 43 1.71 2.37 -6.21
CA MET A 43 0.59 2.14 -5.32
C MET A 43 0.02 3.44 -4.74
N ARG A 44 0.89 4.39 -4.34
CA ARG A 44 0.45 5.71 -3.87
C ARG A 44 -0.23 6.53 -4.98
N GLN A 45 0.26 6.43 -6.21
CA GLN A 45 -0.37 7.08 -7.36
C GLN A 45 -1.78 6.51 -7.59
N TRP A 46 -1.92 5.19 -7.67
CA TRP A 46 -3.22 4.54 -7.82
C TRP A 46 -4.16 4.83 -6.64
N ALA A 47 -3.64 4.91 -5.41
CA ALA A 47 -4.45 5.31 -4.26
C ALA A 47 -5.04 6.73 -4.40
N GLY A 48 -4.32 7.64 -5.06
CA GLY A 48 -4.81 8.96 -5.44
C GLY A 48 -5.95 8.89 -6.46
N GLU A 49 -5.71 8.18 -7.57
CA GLU A 49 -6.66 8.02 -8.68
C GLU A 49 -7.96 7.33 -8.23
N LEU A 50 -7.84 6.28 -7.41
CA LEU A 50 -8.96 5.49 -6.89
C LEU A 50 -9.63 6.12 -5.65
N LYS A 51 -9.22 7.33 -5.24
CA LYS A 51 -9.74 8.02 -4.05
C LYS A 51 -9.63 7.19 -2.76
N LEU A 52 -8.58 6.37 -2.64
CA LEU A 52 -8.30 5.56 -1.45
C LEU A 52 -7.41 6.28 -0.41
N THR A 53 -7.04 7.54 -0.66
CA THR A 53 -6.24 8.34 0.27
C THR A 53 -7.00 8.74 1.54
N PRO A 54 -6.31 9.05 2.65
CA PRO A 54 -6.96 9.56 3.87
C PRO A 54 -7.76 10.85 3.65
N LYS A 55 -7.34 11.72 2.72
CA LYS A 55 -8.02 12.98 2.39
C LYS A 55 -9.40 12.72 1.77
N THR A 56 -9.51 11.72 0.89
CA THR A 56 -10.80 11.31 0.31
C THR A 56 -11.67 10.55 1.30
N LYS A 57 -11.09 9.82 2.26
CA LYS A 57 -11.84 9.20 3.37
C LYS A 57 -12.53 10.22 4.28
N LYS A 58 -11.98 11.41 4.51
CA LYS A 58 -12.66 12.48 5.28
C LYS A 58 -13.88 13.05 4.55
N ALA A 59 -13.97 12.90 3.23
CA ALA A 59 -15.13 13.28 2.44
C ALA A 59 -16.18 12.16 2.37
N ALA A 60 -15.82 10.92 2.70
CA ALA A 60 -16.80 9.86 2.91
C ALA A 60 -17.60 10.21 4.17
N ARG A 61 -18.91 10.41 4.00
CA ARG A 61 -19.84 10.70 5.09
C ARG A 61 -19.60 9.68 6.20
N LYS A 62 -19.34 10.17 7.42
CA LYS A 62 -19.35 9.32 8.63
C LYS A 62 -20.75 8.73 8.68
N VAL A 63 -20.88 7.44 8.33
CA VAL A 63 -22.13 6.72 8.51
C VAL A 63 -22.19 6.45 10.01
N GLU A 64 -23.07 7.15 10.72
CA GLU A 64 -23.38 6.73 12.09
C GLU A 64 -23.94 5.31 12.02
N PRO A 65 -23.61 4.43 12.98
CA PRO A 65 -23.97 3.01 12.89
C PRO A 65 -25.48 2.79 12.69
N GLU A 66 -26.30 3.69 13.24
CA GLU A 66 -27.75 3.75 13.06
C GLU A 66 -28.23 4.18 11.66
N ASP A 67 -27.39 4.86 10.88
CA ASP A 67 -27.65 5.23 9.49
C ASP A 67 -27.18 4.18 8.47
N GLY A 68 -26.40 3.18 8.91
CA GLY A 68 -25.78 2.20 8.03
C GLY A 68 -26.64 0.97 7.77
N ASP A 69 -27.56 0.64 8.68
CA ASP A 69 -28.35 -0.58 8.60
C ASP A 69 -29.65 -0.34 7.83
N PRO A 70 -29.76 -0.84 6.58
CA PRO A 70 -30.96 -0.68 5.77
C PRO A 70 -32.17 -1.39 6.38
N VAL A 71 -31.96 -2.43 7.20
CA VAL A 71 -33.01 -3.19 7.88
C VAL A 71 -33.59 -2.38 9.04
N LEU A 72 -32.73 -1.78 9.88
CA LEU A 72 -33.18 -0.92 10.99
C LEU A 72 -33.96 0.31 10.49
N ARG A 73 -33.58 0.89 9.35
CA ARG A 73 -34.33 1.98 8.72
C ARG A 73 -35.74 1.56 8.28
N LEU A 74 -35.87 0.37 7.70
CA LEU A 74 -37.15 -0.15 7.25
C LEU A 74 -38.09 -0.45 8.44
N LEU A 75 -37.54 -0.96 9.54
CA LEU A 75 -38.29 -1.27 10.76
C LEU A 75 -38.83 -0.02 11.48
N LYS A 76 -38.19 1.14 11.32
CA LYS A 76 -38.55 2.41 11.98
C LYS A 76 -39.50 3.28 11.16
N ALA A 77 -39.67 2.98 9.87
CA ALA A 77 -40.54 3.73 8.94
C ALA A 77 -42.01 3.26 8.94
N ARG A 78 -42.38 2.39 9.89
CA ARG A 78 -43.72 1.84 10.11
C ARG A 78 -44.19 2.21 11.50
#